data_AF-A0A2G9XZD3-F1
#
_entry.id   AF-A0A2G9XZD3-F1
#
_cell.length_a   1.000
_cell.length_b   1.000
_cell.length_c   1.000
_cell.angle_alpha   90.00
_cell.angle_beta   90.00
_cell.angle_gamma   90.00
#
_symmetry.space_group_name_H-M   'P 1'
#
loop_
_entity.id
_entity.type
_entity.pdbx_description
1 polymer ?
#
loop_
_entity_poly.entity_id
_entity_poly.type
_entity_poly.pdbx_seq_one_letter_code
_entity_poly.pdbx_strand_id
1 'polypeptide(L)'
;MQASGAVTAAESILAEVRGTEIVPKIYPPERDVSGESPRIGVFVCHCGINIGSVVDVPAVVEYAKTLPDVVHAEDNLFTCSQDTQEKIKEMIHEHGLNRVIVASCTPRTHEPLFQETLRESGLNPRLFEMVNIRDQCSWVHRDVPDRATEKAKHLVRMAVGKSRLLEPLHTVELSVTQKALVIGGGLAGMVSALSIAEQGFEVVIVERENELGGNLRNLYYTAAGEDVQEYLNSLIEKVENNPRIKVLKGATVENIEGYIGNYKTTIATENRESKMEIEHGIVVVATGAEESKPKEYLYGEDERVITQLELEKRLVEVEKILETKGKKPISEIQKLKSVVMIQCVGSRDDE
;
A
#
# COMPACT_ATOMS: atom_id res chain seq x y z
N MET A 1 -7.77 -7.50 -1.23
CA MET A 1 -6.76 -7.82 -2.26
C MET A 1 -7.37 -8.41 -3.53
N GLN A 2 -8.46 -9.19 -3.48
CA GLN A 2 -9.14 -9.68 -4.71
C GLN A 2 -9.79 -8.57 -5.56
N ALA A 3 -10.22 -7.47 -4.95
CA ALA A 3 -10.87 -6.37 -5.67
C ALA A 3 -9.93 -5.63 -6.65
N SER A 4 -8.64 -5.45 -6.33
CA SER A 4 -7.71 -4.69 -7.19
C SER A 4 -7.34 -5.44 -8.47
N GLY A 5 -7.17 -6.76 -8.40
CA GLY A 5 -6.91 -7.58 -9.58
C GLY A 5 -8.11 -7.63 -10.53
N ALA A 6 -9.32 -7.77 -9.98
CA ALA A 6 -10.55 -7.73 -10.77
C ALA A 6 -10.76 -6.37 -11.45
N VAL A 7 -10.49 -5.27 -10.74
CA VAL A 7 -10.53 -3.92 -11.31
C VAL A 7 -9.51 -3.78 -12.44
N THR A 8 -8.27 -4.23 -12.24
CA THR A 8 -7.23 -4.17 -13.28
C THR A 8 -7.66 -4.90 -14.56
N ALA A 9 -8.22 -6.10 -14.44
CA ALA A 9 -8.69 -6.86 -15.60
C ALA A 9 -9.86 -6.16 -16.31
N ALA A 10 -10.80 -5.58 -15.55
CA ALA A 10 -11.89 -4.79 -16.12
C ALA A 10 -11.39 -3.52 -16.82
N GLU A 11 -10.43 -2.83 -16.22
CA GLU A 11 -9.82 -1.60 -16.78
C GLU A 11 -9.04 -1.87 -18.07
N SER A 12 -8.38 -3.02 -18.19
CA SER A 12 -7.75 -3.43 -19.47
C SER A 12 -8.78 -3.54 -20.60
N ILE A 13 -9.97 -4.08 -20.33
CA ILE A 13 -11.05 -4.19 -21.33
C ILE A 13 -11.62 -2.81 -21.69
N LEU A 14 -11.67 -1.90 -20.72
CA LEU A 14 -12.25 -0.56 -20.87
C LEU A 14 -11.22 0.51 -21.27
N ALA A 15 -9.99 0.13 -21.60
CA ALA A 15 -8.89 1.07 -21.81
C ALA A 15 -9.19 2.12 -22.91
N GLU A 16 -9.87 1.73 -23.99
CA GLU A 16 -10.22 2.63 -25.11
C GLU A 16 -11.29 3.67 -24.76
N VAL A 17 -12.15 3.37 -23.79
CA VAL A 17 -13.23 4.23 -23.30
C VAL A 17 -12.95 4.78 -21.91
N ARG A 18 -11.69 4.70 -21.45
CA ARG A 18 -11.32 5.13 -20.11
C ARG A 18 -11.70 6.60 -19.93
N GLY A 19 -12.51 6.85 -18.91
CA GLY A 19 -12.88 8.21 -18.52
C GLY A 19 -14.09 8.80 -19.24
N THR A 20 -14.68 8.13 -20.24
CA THR A 20 -15.81 8.70 -21.01
C THR A 20 -17.09 8.83 -20.20
N GLU A 21 -17.28 7.97 -19.19
CA GLU A 21 -18.46 7.97 -18.30
C GLU A 21 -18.14 8.52 -16.89
N ILE A 22 -17.00 9.20 -16.72
CA ILE A 22 -16.70 9.86 -15.44
C ILE A 22 -17.62 11.06 -15.28
N VAL A 23 -18.51 11.00 -14.29
CA VAL A 23 -19.25 12.17 -13.81
C VAL A 23 -18.37 12.87 -12.77
N PRO A 24 -17.79 14.04 -13.07
CA PRO A 24 -16.96 14.74 -12.10
C PRO A 24 -17.82 15.17 -10.91
N LYS A 25 -17.30 14.94 -9.70
CA LYS A 25 -17.94 15.44 -8.50
C LYS A 25 -17.87 16.96 -8.48
N ILE A 26 -19.04 17.60 -8.39
CA ILE A 26 -19.15 19.07 -8.32
C ILE A 26 -19.20 19.46 -6.85
N TYR A 27 -18.26 20.31 -6.43
CA TYR A 27 -18.21 20.87 -5.09
C TYR A 27 -18.90 22.25 -5.07
N PRO A 28 -19.49 22.67 -3.94
CA PRO A 28 -19.88 24.06 -3.77
C PRO A 28 -18.66 24.99 -3.89
N PRO A 29 -18.85 26.28 -4.25
CA PRO A 29 -17.77 27.25 -4.26
C PRO A 29 -17.06 27.31 -2.89
N GLU A 30 -15.72 27.36 -2.92
CA GLU A 30 -14.94 27.55 -1.70
C GLU A 30 -15.26 28.91 -1.09
N ARG A 31 -15.72 28.91 0.16
CA ARG A 31 -15.97 30.11 0.95
C ARG A 31 -14.62 30.71 1.34
N ASP A 32 -14.41 31.97 0.95
CA ASP A 32 -13.29 32.75 1.44
C ASP A 32 -13.51 33.10 2.93
N VAL A 33 -12.58 32.64 3.77
CA VAL A 33 -12.56 32.91 5.22
C VAL A 33 -11.40 33.82 5.60
N SER A 34 -10.75 34.45 4.61
CA SER A 34 -9.64 35.37 4.82
C SER A 34 -10.10 36.58 5.63
N GLY A 35 -9.34 36.92 6.67
CA GLY A 35 -9.67 38.05 7.56
C GLY A 35 -10.78 37.77 8.58
N GLU A 36 -11.41 36.59 8.55
CA GLU A 36 -12.32 36.18 9.62
C GLU A 36 -11.53 35.75 10.88
N SER A 37 -12.09 35.99 12.06
CA SER A 37 -11.58 35.37 13.29
C SER A 37 -11.84 33.86 13.28
N PRO A 38 -10.95 33.02 13.85
CA PRO A 38 -11.17 31.59 13.90
C PRO A 38 -12.50 31.24 14.59
N ARG A 39 -13.23 30.29 14.01
CA ARG A 39 -14.46 29.70 14.52
C ARG A 39 -14.34 28.19 14.38
N ILE A 40 -13.92 27.55 15.47
CA ILE A 40 -13.48 26.16 15.49
C ILE A 40 -14.61 25.26 15.95
N GLY A 41 -14.90 24.21 15.18
CA GLY A 41 -15.73 23.07 15.61
C GLY A 41 -14.85 21.89 16.03
N VAL A 42 -15.07 21.34 17.22
CA VAL A 42 -14.33 20.18 17.73
C VAL A 42 -15.24 18.96 17.84
N PHE A 43 -14.94 17.91 17.08
CA PHE A 43 -15.72 16.66 17.07
C PHE A 43 -14.89 15.53 17.69
N VAL A 44 -15.33 14.99 18.83
CA VAL A 44 -14.59 13.96 19.58
C VAL A 44 -15.22 12.58 19.35
N CYS A 45 -14.42 11.62 18.90
CA CYS A 45 -14.92 10.29 18.55
C CYS A 45 -14.79 9.31 19.72
N HIS A 46 -15.82 8.49 19.96
CA HIS A 46 -15.72 7.32 20.84
C HIS A 46 -15.07 6.11 20.16
N CYS A 47 -15.23 5.99 18.83
CA CYS A 47 -14.79 4.84 18.05
C CYS A 47 -15.30 3.51 18.66
N GLY A 48 -16.58 3.51 19.06
CA GLY A 48 -17.16 2.46 19.90
C GLY A 48 -16.43 2.42 21.25
N ILE A 49 -15.82 1.28 21.56
CA ILE A 49 -15.03 1.10 22.78
C ILE A 49 -13.54 1.44 22.59
N ASN A 50 -13.07 1.71 21.37
CA ASN A 50 -11.63 1.89 21.15
C ASN A 50 -11.07 3.15 21.82
N ILE A 51 -11.86 4.22 21.89
CA ILE A 51 -11.51 5.45 22.61
C ILE A 51 -12.37 5.54 23.87
N GLY A 52 -13.70 5.39 23.73
CA GLY A 52 -14.66 5.61 24.82
C GLY A 52 -14.56 4.66 26.01
N SER A 53 -13.82 3.55 25.92
CA SER A 53 -13.57 2.68 27.09
C SER A 53 -12.39 3.11 27.96
N VAL A 54 -11.56 4.05 27.49
CA VAL A 54 -10.33 4.48 28.18
C VAL A 54 -10.32 5.99 28.41
N VAL A 55 -10.72 6.76 27.41
CA VAL A 55 -10.80 8.22 27.48
C VAL A 55 -12.23 8.61 27.81
N ASP A 56 -12.41 9.46 28.82
CA ASP A 56 -13.68 10.12 29.09
C ASP A 56 -13.93 11.19 28.01
N VAL A 57 -14.57 10.74 26.93
CA VAL A 57 -14.88 11.56 25.75
C VAL A 57 -15.77 12.76 26.11
N PRO A 58 -16.86 12.61 26.90
CA PRO A 58 -17.62 13.76 27.38
C PRO A 58 -16.76 14.81 28.10
N ALA A 59 -15.83 14.41 28.97
CA ALA A 59 -14.94 15.36 29.64
C ALA A 59 -13.97 16.07 28.68
N VAL A 60 -13.56 15.42 27.59
CA VAL A 60 -12.76 16.06 26.53
C VAL A 60 -13.58 17.07 25.75
N VAL A 61 -14.85 16.79 25.45
CA VAL A 61 -15.78 17.74 24.80
C VAL A 61 -15.99 18.97 25.68
N GLU A 62 -16.33 18.79 26.96
CA GLU A 62 -16.54 19.92 27.87
C GLU A 62 -15.27 20.75 28.03
N TYR A 63 -14.10 20.12 28.09
CA TYR A 63 -12.83 20.84 28.07
C TYR A 63 -12.63 21.63 26.77
N ALA A 64 -12.93 21.04 25.61
CA ALA A 64 -12.77 21.70 24.32
C ALA A 64 -13.60 22.99 24.21
N LYS A 65 -14.82 23.00 24.76
CA LYS A 65 -15.70 24.20 24.82
C LYS A 65 -15.08 25.37 25.58
N THR A 66 -14.12 25.13 26.47
CA THR A 66 -13.43 26.19 27.24
C THR A 66 -12.27 26.84 26.48
N LEU A 67 -11.87 26.27 25.34
CA LEU A 67 -10.69 26.72 24.60
C LEU A 67 -11.00 27.94 23.71
N PRO A 68 -10.04 28.84 23.48
CA PRO A 68 -10.23 30.02 22.63
C PRO A 68 -10.71 29.65 21.23
N ASP A 69 -11.64 30.45 20.70
CA ASP A 69 -12.18 30.35 19.35
C ASP A 69 -12.96 29.04 19.03
N VAL A 70 -13.13 28.15 20.01
CA VAL A 70 -14.04 26.98 19.89
C VAL A 70 -15.47 27.45 20.08
N VAL A 71 -16.27 27.38 19.01
CA VAL A 71 -17.67 27.83 18.99
C VAL A 71 -18.66 26.67 19.01
N HIS A 72 -18.20 25.46 18.67
CA HIS A 72 -18.97 24.22 18.76
C HIS A 72 -18.07 23.07 19.21
N ALA A 73 -18.57 22.21 20.08
CA ALA A 73 -17.91 20.94 20.37
C ALA A 73 -18.92 19.87 20.75
N GLU A 74 -18.76 18.69 20.18
CA GLU A 74 -19.64 17.53 20.42
C GLU A 74 -18.88 16.21 20.29
N ASP A 75 -19.44 15.15 20.85
CA ASP A 75 -18.98 13.79 20.66
C ASP A 75 -19.87 12.99 19.71
N ASN A 76 -19.27 11.99 19.06
CA ASN A 76 -19.96 11.08 18.17
C ASN A 76 -19.46 9.65 18.37
N LEU A 77 -20.36 8.66 18.24
CA LEU A 77 -19.98 7.25 18.40
C LEU A 77 -18.93 6.82 17.35
N PHE A 78 -19.16 7.22 16.09
CA PHE A 78 -18.26 6.99 14.97
C PHE A 78 -18.22 8.22 14.06
N THR A 79 -17.26 9.12 14.29
CA THR A 79 -17.15 10.37 13.53
C THR A 79 -16.94 10.18 12.02
N CYS A 80 -16.34 9.05 11.60
CA CYS A 80 -16.15 8.74 10.18
C CYS A 80 -17.39 8.16 9.48
N SER A 81 -18.47 7.87 10.22
CA SER A 81 -19.71 7.37 9.62
C SER A 81 -20.32 8.41 8.67
N GLN A 82 -21.07 7.93 7.66
CA GLN A 82 -21.70 8.81 6.67
C GLN A 82 -22.65 9.81 7.33
N ASP A 83 -23.50 9.35 8.25
CA ASP A 83 -24.44 10.22 8.98
C ASP A 83 -23.72 11.31 9.78
N THR A 84 -22.61 10.98 10.45
CA THR A 84 -21.84 12.00 11.17
C THR A 84 -21.12 12.97 10.22
N GLN A 85 -20.69 12.55 9.04
CA GLN A 85 -20.11 13.47 8.06
C GLN A 85 -21.15 14.47 7.56
N GLU A 86 -22.38 14.04 7.28
CA GLU A 86 -23.48 14.97 6.96
C GLU A 86 -23.73 15.96 8.10
N LYS A 87 -23.79 15.47 9.35
CA LYS A 87 -23.94 16.32 10.53
C LYS A 87 -22.80 17.33 10.68
N ILE A 88 -21.54 16.95 10.42
CA ILE A 88 -20.41 17.88 10.45
C ILE A 88 -20.63 19.01 9.43
N LYS A 89 -21.09 18.70 8.21
CA LYS A 89 -21.42 19.71 7.20
C LYS A 89 -22.53 20.65 7.68
N GLU A 90 -23.58 20.13 8.30
CA GLU A 90 -24.64 20.94 8.91
C GLU A 90 -24.09 21.89 9.98
N MET A 91 -23.27 21.38 10.91
CA MET A 91 -22.66 22.18 11.98
C MET A 91 -21.71 23.26 11.44
N ILE A 92 -21.00 22.98 10.33
CA ILE A 92 -20.17 23.97 9.63
C ILE A 92 -21.02 25.17 9.20
N HIS A 93 -22.21 24.92 8.64
CA HIS A 93 -23.11 25.99 8.20
C HIS A 93 -23.82 26.67 9.38
N GLU A 94 -24.40 25.89 10.30
CA GLU A 94 -25.19 26.39 11.43
C GLU A 94 -24.38 27.30 12.36
N HIS A 95 -23.15 26.89 12.70
CA HIS A 95 -22.28 27.65 13.59
C HIS A 95 -21.32 28.58 12.84
N GLY A 96 -21.39 28.63 11.50
CA GLY A 96 -20.48 29.42 10.67
C GLY A 96 -19.02 29.05 10.95
N LEU A 97 -18.72 27.77 11.07
CA LEU A 97 -17.35 27.29 11.33
C LEU A 97 -16.45 27.65 10.15
N ASN A 98 -15.19 27.95 10.45
CA ASN A 98 -14.16 28.14 9.44
C ASN A 98 -12.91 27.30 9.74
N ARG A 99 -12.90 26.51 10.82
CA ARG A 99 -11.89 25.50 11.16
C ARG A 99 -12.58 24.29 11.76
N VAL A 100 -12.11 23.10 11.44
CA VAL A 100 -12.70 21.84 11.95
C VAL A 100 -11.59 20.98 12.55
N ILE A 101 -11.83 20.50 13.75
CA ILE A 101 -10.95 19.57 14.46
C ILE A 101 -11.70 18.28 14.70
N VAL A 102 -11.12 17.14 14.32
CA VAL A 102 -11.65 15.82 14.69
C VAL A 102 -10.65 15.12 15.60
N ALA A 103 -11.06 14.87 16.85
CA ALA A 103 -10.27 14.09 17.80
C ALA A 103 -10.68 12.61 17.74
N SER A 104 -9.89 11.80 17.04
CA SER A 104 -10.19 10.39 16.83
C SER A 104 -8.92 9.53 16.62
N CYS A 105 -8.78 8.93 15.43
CA CYS A 105 -7.72 8.01 15.04
C CYS A 105 -6.53 8.72 14.38
N THR A 106 -5.65 7.95 13.73
CA THR A 106 -4.50 8.50 13.00
C THR A 106 -4.92 9.30 11.75
N PRO A 107 -4.26 10.46 11.47
CA PRO A 107 -4.48 11.20 10.22
C PRO A 107 -4.20 10.36 8.98
N ARG A 108 -3.29 9.37 9.07
CA ARG A 108 -2.94 8.50 7.95
C ARG A 108 -4.11 7.71 7.37
N THR A 109 -5.17 7.49 8.15
CA THR A 109 -6.33 6.69 7.72
C THR A 109 -7.48 7.56 7.24
N HIS A 110 -7.90 8.56 8.02
CA HIS A 110 -9.15 9.27 7.80
C HIS A 110 -9.01 10.79 7.60
N GLU A 111 -7.80 11.36 7.61
CA GLU A 111 -7.65 12.78 7.28
C GLU A 111 -8.21 13.12 5.88
N PRO A 112 -7.94 12.34 4.82
CA PRO A 112 -8.52 12.62 3.50
C PRO A 112 -10.05 12.60 3.48
N LEU A 113 -10.67 11.74 4.31
CA LEU A 113 -12.12 11.66 4.43
C LEU A 113 -12.72 12.96 4.97
N PHE A 114 -12.18 13.48 6.07
CA PHE A 114 -12.69 14.71 6.67
C PHE A 114 -12.34 15.95 5.86
N GLN A 115 -11.17 15.96 5.20
CA GLN A 115 -10.84 17.01 4.23
C GLN A 115 -11.86 17.05 3.09
N GLU A 116 -12.32 15.88 2.62
CA GLU A 116 -13.39 15.78 1.63
C GLU A 116 -14.73 16.28 2.18
N THR A 117 -15.09 15.96 3.43
CA THR A 117 -16.27 16.52 4.11
C THR A 117 -16.25 18.05 4.14
N LEU A 118 -15.10 18.67 4.42
CA LEU A 118 -14.95 20.13 4.39
C LEU A 118 -15.17 20.68 2.98
N ARG A 119 -14.59 20.05 1.95
CA ARG A 119 -14.80 20.46 0.55
C ARG A 119 -16.26 20.39 0.15
N GLU A 120 -16.97 19.35 0.55
CA GLU A 120 -18.42 19.22 0.32
C GLU A 120 -19.25 20.30 1.02
N SER A 121 -18.75 20.88 2.12
CA SER A 121 -19.36 22.04 2.79
C SER A 121 -18.91 23.41 2.24
N GLY A 122 -18.00 23.42 1.25
CA GLY A 122 -17.41 24.65 0.71
C GLY A 122 -16.31 25.26 1.57
N LEU A 123 -15.75 24.52 2.53
CA LEU A 123 -14.55 24.95 3.26
C LEU A 123 -13.28 24.37 2.63
N ASN A 124 -12.20 25.14 2.68
CA ASN A 124 -10.90 24.68 2.24
C ASN A 124 -10.45 23.46 3.08
N PRO A 125 -10.02 22.35 2.46
CA PRO A 125 -9.65 21.12 3.16
C PRO A 125 -8.47 21.30 4.13
N ARG A 126 -7.64 22.33 3.94
CA ARG A 126 -6.45 22.59 4.76
C ARG A 126 -6.75 23.35 6.05
N LEU A 127 -8.01 23.70 6.26
CA LEU A 127 -8.55 24.25 7.51
C LEU A 127 -9.02 23.16 8.48
N PHE A 128 -8.70 21.91 8.17
CA PHE A 128 -8.95 20.74 9.00
C PHE A 128 -7.71 20.36 9.83
N GLU A 129 -7.92 19.93 11.08
CA GLU A 129 -6.88 19.29 11.91
C GLU A 129 -7.38 17.98 12.52
N MET A 130 -6.55 16.94 12.43
CA MET A 130 -6.82 15.65 13.06
C MET A 130 -6.07 15.51 14.39
N VAL A 131 -6.75 15.09 15.45
CA VAL A 131 -6.13 14.81 16.76
C VAL A 131 -6.17 13.31 17.03
N ASN A 132 -5.00 12.69 17.10
CA ASN A 132 -4.91 11.24 17.34
C ASN A 132 -5.02 10.92 18.83
N ILE A 133 -6.24 10.68 19.30
CA ILE A 133 -6.55 10.26 20.67
C ILE A 133 -6.81 8.75 20.79
N ARG A 134 -6.60 7.98 19.72
CA ARG A 134 -6.73 6.51 19.72
C ARG A 134 -5.37 5.84 19.76
N ASP A 135 -4.70 5.76 18.62
CA ASP A 135 -3.44 5.06 18.41
C ASP A 135 -2.33 5.64 19.29
N GLN A 136 -2.35 6.97 19.52
CA GLN A 136 -1.39 7.66 20.37
C GLN A 136 -1.91 7.97 21.78
N CYS A 137 -3.14 7.59 22.12
CA CYS A 137 -3.69 7.81 23.46
C CYS A 137 -4.44 6.59 24.00
N SER A 138 -5.71 6.39 23.68
CA SER A 138 -6.53 5.33 24.31
C SER A 138 -5.93 3.94 24.22
N TRP A 139 -5.37 3.54 23.06
CA TRP A 139 -4.87 2.18 22.86
C TRP A 139 -3.61 1.86 23.68
N VAL A 140 -2.80 2.87 23.99
CA VAL A 140 -1.50 2.72 24.65
C VAL A 140 -1.53 3.15 26.13
N HIS A 141 -2.66 3.65 26.64
CA HIS A 141 -2.83 4.10 28.03
C HIS A 141 -4.03 3.45 28.73
N ARG A 142 -4.36 2.20 28.36
CA ARG A 142 -5.54 1.47 28.87
C ARG A 142 -5.56 1.33 30.39
N ASP A 143 -4.39 1.19 31.01
CA ASP A 143 -4.24 0.99 32.45
C ASP A 143 -4.27 2.29 33.27
N VAL A 144 -4.29 3.45 32.60
CA VAL A 144 -4.28 4.78 33.26
C VAL A 144 -5.29 5.75 32.62
N PRO A 145 -6.60 5.41 32.64
CA PRO A 145 -7.67 6.14 31.92
C PRO A 145 -7.76 7.63 32.29
N ASP A 146 -7.56 7.99 33.56
CA ASP A 146 -7.56 9.40 34.00
C ASP A 146 -6.45 10.20 33.30
N ARG A 147 -5.23 9.62 33.22
CA ARG A 147 -4.09 10.25 32.52
C ARG A 147 -4.29 10.24 31.01
N ALA A 148 -4.94 9.22 30.46
CA ALA A 148 -5.30 9.18 29.05
C ALA A 148 -6.29 10.31 28.69
N THR A 149 -7.27 10.56 29.56
CA THR A 149 -8.22 11.66 29.40
C THR A 149 -7.53 13.03 29.44
N GLU A 150 -6.66 13.26 30.42
CA GLU A 150 -5.89 14.51 30.49
C GLU A 150 -4.95 14.69 29.29
N LYS A 151 -4.33 13.60 28.81
CA LYS A 151 -3.55 13.62 27.58
C LYS A 151 -4.42 13.99 26.37
N ALA A 152 -5.62 13.41 26.24
CA ALA A 152 -6.54 13.72 25.14
C ALA A 152 -6.95 15.21 25.15
N LYS A 153 -7.27 15.77 26.32
CA LYS A 153 -7.53 17.21 26.49
C LYS A 153 -6.35 18.05 26.01
N HIS A 154 -5.13 17.72 26.43
CA HIS A 154 -3.93 18.44 25.99
C HIS A 154 -3.69 18.36 24.48
N LEU A 155 -3.89 17.19 23.87
CA LEU A 155 -3.78 17.01 22.43
C LEU A 155 -4.80 17.87 21.68
N VAL A 156 -6.05 17.92 22.16
CA VAL A 156 -7.09 18.80 21.60
C VAL A 156 -6.71 20.28 21.76
N ARG A 157 -6.18 20.70 22.91
CA ARG A 157 -5.70 22.07 23.11
C ARG A 157 -4.58 22.44 22.14
N MET A 158 -3.62 21.54 21.92
CA MET A 158 -2.53 21.75 20.96
C MET A 158 -3.07 21.93 19.54
N ALA A 159 -4.03 21.08 19.14
CA ALA A 159 -4.69 21.17 17.85
C ALA A 159 -5.46 22.48 17.69
N VAL A 160 -6.23 22.90 18.70
CA VAL A 160 -6.89 24.23 18.71
C VAL A 160 -5.86 25.35 18.52
N GLY A 161 -4.74 25.31 19.25
CA GLY A 161 -3.65 26.28 19.09
C GLY A 161 -3.12 26.36 17.65
N LYS A 162 -2.96 25.22 16.97
CA LYS A 162 -2.53 25.14 15.56
C LYS A 162 -3.64 25.60 14.60
N SER A 163 -4.88 25.15 14.78
CA SER A 163 -6.01 25.43 13.90
C SER A 163 -6.33 26.92 13.77
N ARG A 164 -6.07 27.70 14.83
CA ARG A 164 -6.19 29.17 14.82
C ARG A 164 -5.27 29.84 13.80
N LEU A 165 -4.17 29.18 13.43
CA LEU A 165 -3.15 29.69 12.52
C LEU A 165 -3.17 29.00 11.16
N LEU A 166 -4.09 28.05 10.93
CA LEU A 166 -4.23 27.41 9.62
C LEU A 166 -4.72 28.44 8.59
N GLU A 167 -4.15 28.34 7.39
CA GLU A 167 -4.52 29.12 6.23
C GLU A 167 -5.07 28.18 5.14
N PRO A 168 -6.01 28.64 4.31
CA PRO A 168 -6.44 27.87 3.15
C PRO A 168 -5.23 27.67 2.23
N LEU A 169 -5.01 26.43 1.79
CA LEU A 169 -3.99 26.14 0.77
C LEU A 169 -4.64 25.41 -0.40
N HIS A 170 -4.12 25.68 -1.59
CA HIS A 170 -4.61 25.09 -2.82
C HIS A 170 -3.71 23.94 -3.27
N THR A 171 -4.33 22.90 -3.80
CA THR A 171 -3.61 21.80 -4.44
C THR A 171 -3.06 22.29 -5.76
N VAL A 172 -1.77 22.03 -6.00
CA VAL A 172 -1.15 22.25 -7.30
C VAL A 172 -1.44 21.05 -8.20
N GLU A 173 -1.90 21.31 -9.41
CA GLU A 173 -2.01 20.28 -10.44
C GLU A 173 -0.64 20.08 -11.09
N LEU A 174 -0.18 18.84 -11.12
CA LEU A 174 1.11 18.46 -11.70
C LEU A 174 0.86 17.46 -12.81
N SER A 175 1.59 17.58 -13.91
CA SER A 175 1.58 16.58 -14.97
C SER A 175 2.10 15.24 -14.45
N VAL A 176 1.60 14.15 -15.03
CA VAL A 176 2.06 12.79 -14.72
C VAL A 176 2.68 12.19 -15.97
N THR A 177 3.93 11.75 -15.87
CA THR A 177 4.59 10.98 -16.92
C THR A 177 3.88 9.64 -17.09
N GLN A 178 3.29 9.40 -18.27
CA GLN A 178 2.46 8.22 -18.58
C GLN A 178 3.31 6.97 -18.88
N LYS A 179 4.22 6.64 -17.96
CA LYS A 179 5.16 5.53 -18.03
C LYS A 179 5.35 4.91 -16.65
N ALA A 180 5.47 3.60 -16.58
CA ALA A 180 5.77 2.87 -15.35
C ALA A 180 7.19 2.28 -15.37
N LEU A 181 7.81 2.24 -14.19
CA LEU A 181 9.03 1.47 -13.94
C LEU A 181 8.69 0.26 -13.04
N VAL A 182 9.05 -0.94 -13.47
CA VAL A 182 8.90 -2.18 -12.70
C VAL A 182 10.29 -2.68 -12.31
N ILE A 183 10.54 -2.85 -11.02
CA ILE A 183 11.81 -3.35 -10.47
C ILE A 183 11.64 -4.82 -10.12
N GLY A 184 12.27 -5.70 -10.91
CA GLY A 184 12.16 -7.16 -10.81
C GLY A 184 11.30 -7.75 -11.92
N GLY A 185 11.86 -8.68 -12.67
CA GLY A 185 11.27 -9.42 -13.79
C GLY A 185 10.77 -10.82 -13.41
N GLY A 186 10.43 -11.04 -12.14
CA GLY A 186 9.71 -12.25 -11.69
C GLY A 186 8.22 -12.22 -12.05
N LEU A 187 7.47 -13.23 -11.61
CA LEU A 187 6.03 -13.37 -11.87
C LEU A 187 5.23 -12.08 -11.60
N ALA A 188 5.38 -11.50 -10.40
CA ALA A 188 4.66 -10.29 -10.01
C ALA A 188 4.99 -9.08 -10.89
N GLY A 189 6.27 -8.92 -11.25
CA GLY A 189 6.71 -7.81 -12.10
C GLY A 189 6.24 -7.95 -13.55
N MET A 190 6.38 -9.14 -14.13
CA MET A 190 5.92 -9.43 -15.49
C MET A 190 4.40 -9.27 -15.64
N VAL A 191 3.61 -9.79 -14.69
CA VAL A 191 2.14 -9.62 -14.70
C VAL A 191 1.77 -8.14 -14.56
N SER A 192 2.41 -7.42 -13.64
CA SER A 192 2.17 -5.98 -13.45
C SER A 192 2.48 -5.19 -14.72
N ALA A 193 3.61 -5.49 -15.38
CA ALA A 193 4.00 -4.84 -16.62
C ALA A 193 3.00 -5.09 -17.76
N LEU A 194 2.55 -6.33 -17.94
CA LEU A 194 1.54 -6.66 -18.94
C LEU A 194 0.22 -5.95 -18.67
N SER A 195 -0.27 -5.98 -17.42
CA SER A 195 -1.52 -5.30 -17.06
C SER A 195 -1.47 -3.80 -17.31
N ILE A 196 -0.34 -3.14 -17.04
CA ILE A 196 -0.16 -1.71 -17.32
C ILE A 196 -0.08 -1.45 -18.85
N ALA A 197 0.61 -2.32 -19.59
CA ALA A 197 0.77 -2.20 -21.04
C ALA A 197 -0.54 -2.42 -21.81
N GLU A 198 -1.33 -3.42 -21.41
CA GLU A 198 -2.68 -3.69 -21.93
C GLU A 198 -3.59 -2.47 -21.76
N GLN A 199 -3.38 -1.74 -20.66
CA GLN A 199 -4.12 -0.53 -20.33
C GLN A 199 -3.69 0.74 -21.08
N GLY A 200 -2.71 0.68 -21.99
CA GLY A 200 -2.30 1.85 -22.78
C GLY A 200 -0.88 2.34 -22.56
N PHE A 201 -0.23 1.97 -21.46
CA PHE A 201 0.92 2.71 -20.95
C PHE A 201 2.26 2.04 -21.26
N GLU A 202 3.30 2.85 -21.38
CA GLU A 202 4.67 2.36 -21.53
C GLU A 202 5.21 1.82 -20.20
N VAL A 203 5.94 0.72 -20.25
CA VAL A 203 6.54 0.10 -19.07
C VAL A 203 8.01 -0.21 -19.33
N VAL A 204 8.85 0.03 -18.34
CA VAL A 204 10.23 -0.47 -18.32
C VAL A 204 10.39 -1.47 -17.19
N ILE A 205 10.79 -2.69 -17.50
CA ILE A 205 11.19 -3.70 -16.51
C ILE A 205 12.70 -3.62 -16.32
N VAL A 206 13.15 -3.52 -15.07
CA VAL A 206 14.56 -3.61 -14.67
C VAL A 206 14.76 -4.94 -13.95
N GLU A 207 15.48 -5.86 -14.58
CA GLU A 207 15.81 -7.18 -14.04
C GLU A 207 17.31 -7.27 -13.79
N ARG A 208 17.68 -7.67 -12.56
CA ARG A 208 19.06 -7.79 -12.11
C ARG A 208 19.79 -8.93 -12.81
N GLU A 209 19.10 -10.04 -13.06
CA GLU A 209 19.64 -11.20 -13.75
C GLU A 209 19.57 -11.07 -15.27
N ASN A 210 20.23 -11.99 -15.98
CA ASN A 210 20.21 -12.03 -17.45
C ASN A 210 18.94 -12.70 -18.01
N GLU A 211 18.02 -13.13 -17.15
CA GLU A 211 16.83 -13.90 -17.50
C GLU A 211 15.64 -13.45 -16.65
N LEU A 212 14.44 -13.46 -17.24
CA LEU A 212 13.19 -13.20 -16.54
C LEU A 212 12.71 -14.47 -15.79
N GLY A 213 11.72 -14.30 -14.91
CA GLY A 213 11.03 -15.42 -14.24
C GLY A 213 11.25 -15.49 -12.73
N GLY A 214 12.41 -15.02 -12.24
CA GLY A 214 12.74 -15.06 -10.82
C GLY A 214 12.56 -16.46 -10.22
N ASN A 215 11.93 -16.55 -9.05
CA ASN A 215 11.69 -17.84 -8.36
C ASN A 215 10.85 -18.84 -9.18
N LEU A 216 10.02 -18.37 -10.11
CA LEU A 216 9.16 -19.25 -10.91
C LEU A 216 9.97 -20.19 -11.80
N ARG A 217 11.23 -19.85 -12.12
CA ARG A 217 12.16 -20.75 -12.83
C ARG A 217 12.49 -22.02 -12.04
N ASN A 218 12.32 -21.99 -10.71
CA ASN A 218 12.65 -23.09 -9.82
C ASN A 218 11.41 -23.88 -9.35
N LEU A 219 10.22 -23.57 -9.90
CA LEU A 219 8.95 -24.23 -9.56
C LEU A 219 8.39 -24.90 -10.81
N TYR A 220 8.03 -26.18 -10.74
CA TYR A 220 7.61 -26.93 -11.92
C TYR A 220 6.14 -27.31 -11.86
N TYR A 221 5.63 -27.62 -10.67
CA TYR A 221 4.24 -28.01 -10.50
C TYR A 221 3.50 -27.18 -9.46
N THR A 222 2.23 -26.88 -9.73
CA THR A 222 1.32 -26.39 -8.69
C THR A 222 0.83 -27.55 -7.83
N ALA A 223 0.23 -27.24 -6.67
CA ALA A 223 -0.42 -28.27 -5.84
C ALA A 223 -1.57 -29.01 -6.57
N ALA A 224 -2.11 -28.42 -7.65
CA ALA A 224 -3.11 -29.05 -8.52
C ALA A 224 -2.49 -29.87 -9.66
N GLY A 225 -1.15 -29.90 -9.78
CA GLY A 225 -0.42 -30.64 -10.81
C GLY A 225 -0.28 -29.91 -12.15
N GLU A 226 -0.48 -28.60 -12.19
CA GLU A 226 -0.34 -27.80 -13.42
C GLU A 226 1.13 -27.51 -13.70
N ASP A 227 1.50 -27.46 -14.99
CA ASP A 227 2.86 -27.12 -15.44
C ASP A 227 3.11 -25.62 -15.32
N VAL A 228 3.99 -25.25 -14.39
CA VAL A 228 4.39 -23.88 -14.12
C VAL A 228 5.36 -23.34 -15.17
N GLN A 229 6.17 -24.21 -15.80
CA GLN A 229 7.16 -23.81 -16.79
C GLN A 229 6.51 -23.40 -18.11
N GLU A 230 5.43 -24.09 -18.53
CA GLU A 230 4.63 -23.68 -19.69
C GLU A 230 4.08 -22.26 -19.49
N TYR A 231 3.49 -22.00 -18.33
CA TYR A 231 2.96 -20.68 -17.98
C TYR A 231 4.04 -19.60 -17.94
N LEU A 232 5.20 -19.90 -17.33
CA LEU A 232 6.34 -18.99 -17.28
C LEU A 232 6.82 -18.62 -18.69
N ASN A 233 7.00 -19.60 -19.58
CA ASN A 233 7.47 -19.36 -20.93
C ASN A 233 6.47 -18.49 -21.72
N SER A 234 5.17 -18.78 -21.60
CA SER A 234 4.11 -17.95 -22.20
C SER A 234 4.15 -16.51 -21.68
N LEU A 235 4.43 -16.32 -20.39
CA LEU A 235 4.49 -14.99 -19.78
C LEU A 235 5.71 -14.19 -20.27
N ILE A 236 6.88 -14.83 -20.35
CA ILE A 236 8.11 -14.22 -20.89
C ILE A 236 7.88 -13.80 -22.34
N GLU A 237 7.33 -14.69 -23.16
CA GLU A 237 7.05 -14.40 -24.57
C GLU A 237 6.13 -13.19 -24.73
N LYS A 238 5.04 -13.13 -23.94
CA LYS A 238 4.13 -11.98 -23.94
C LYS A 238 4.82 -10.68 -23.56
N VAL A 239 5.69 -10.71 -22.54
CA VAL A 239 6.42 -9.52 -22.07
C VAL A 239 7.42 -9.05 -23.13
N GLU A 240 8.24 -9.95 -23.68
CA GLU A 240 9.30 -9.59 -24.62
C GLU A 240 8.77 -9.15 -25.98
N ASN A 241 7.62 -9.69 -26.42
CA ASN A 241 6.98 -9.32 -27.67
C ASN A 241 6.05 -8.11 -27.55
N ASN A 242 5.82 -7.55 -26.36
CA ASN A 242 4.92 -6.41 -26.18
C ASN A 242 5.62 -5.09 -26.56
N PRO A 243 5.10 -4.34 -27.56
CA PRO A 243 5.76 -3.12 -28.04
C PRO A 243 5.79 -1.96 -27.02
N ARG A 244 4.97 -2.04 -25.95
CA ARG A 244 4.95 -1.03 -24.86
C ARG A 244 5.85 -1.41 -23.68
N ILE A 245 6.42 -2.61 -23.67
CA ILE A 245 7.28 -3.06 -22.58
C ILE A 245 8.72 -3.11 -23.05
N LYS A 246 9.59 -2.36 -22.37
CA LYS A 246 11.03 -2.45 -22.55
C LYS A 246 11.64 -3.24 -21.39
N VAL A 247 12.36 -4.31 -21.70
CA VAL A 247 13.05 -5.11 -20.68
C VAL A 247 14.53 -4.76 -20.65
N LEU A 248 15.05 -4.43 -19.48
CA LEU A 248 16.47 -4.21 -19.20
C LEU A 248 16.94 -5.36 -18.29
N LYS A 249 17.58 -6.36 -18.88
CA LYS A 249 18.21 -7.49 -18.18
C LYS A 249 19.64 -7.12 -17.75
N GLY A 250 20.16 -7.77 -16.72
CA GLY A 250 21.49 -7.46 -16.18
C GLY A 250 21.59 -6.02 -15.67
N ALA A 251 20.47 -5.45 -15.22
CA ALA A 251 20.33 -4.05 -14.88
C ALA A 251 19.83 -3.85 -13.44
N THR A 252 20.33 -2.81 -12.78
CA THR A 252 19.94 -2.51 -11.39
C THR A 252 19.63 -1.03 -11.22
N VAL A 253 18.67 -0.72 -10.35
CA VAL A 253 18.38 0.66 -9.96
C VAL A 253 19.46 1.13 -8.98
N GLU A 254 20.07 2.28 -9.27
CA GLU A 254 21.06 2.92 -8.37
C GLU A 254 20.44 4.03 -7.54
N ASN A 255 19.58 4.85 -8.14
CA ASN A 255 18.99 6.02 -7.50
C ASN A 255 17.59 6.31 -8.07
N ILE A 256 16.68 6.77 -7.21
CA ILE A 256 15.35 7.24 -7.59
C ILE A 256 15.14 8.61 -6.96
N GLU A 257 14.88 9.62 -7.79
CA GLU A 257 14.60 11.00 -7.37
C GLU A 257 13.25 11.45 -7.92
N GLY A 258 12.74 12.56 -7.39
CA GLY A 258 11.47 13.14 -7.80
C GLY A 258 10.33 12.80 -6.84
N TYR A 259 9.10 12.85 -7.36
CA TYR A 259 7.88 12.68 -6.59
C TYR A 259 6.80 12.01 -7.45
N ILE A 260 5.66 11.69 -6.85
CA ILE A 260 4.55 10.98 -7.50
C ILE A 260 4.22 11.65 -8.86
N GLY A 261 4.24 10.84 -9.92
CA GLY A 261 3.98 11.29 -11.29
C GLY A 261 5.19 11.83 -12.05
N ASN A 262 6.29 12.18 -11.37
CA ASN A 262 7.47 12.82 -11.95
C ASN A 262 8.75 12.27 -11.31
N TYR A 263 8.99 10.97 -11.47
CA TYR A 263 10.21 10.33 -11.00
C TYR A 263 11.27 10.31 -12.10
N LYS A 264 12.53 10.36 -11.68
CA LYS A 264 13.70 10.14 -12.50
C LYS A 264 14.55 9.06 -11.85
N THR A 265 14.77 7.95 -12.55
CA THR A 265 15.51 6.80 -12.04
C THR A 265 16.78 6.55 -12.83
N THR A 266 17.89 6.46 -12.12
CA THR A 266 19.19 6.06 -12.67
C THR A 266 19.32 4.54 -12.61
N ILE A 267 19.59 3.94 -13.77
CA ILE A 267 19.75 2.49 -13.94
C ILE A 267 21.17 2.22 -14.40
N ALA A 268 21.82 1.29 -13.71
CA ALA A 268 23.10 0.72 -14.09
C ALA A 268 22.89 -0.55 -14.93
N THR A 269 23.57 -0.65 -16.08
CA THR A 269 23.59 -1.81 -16.98
C THR A 269 25.03 -2.32 -17.15
N GLU A 270 25.23 -3.48 -17.80
CA GLU A 270 26.56 -4.00 -18.15
C GLU A 270 27.50 -4.06 -16.92
N ASN A 271 27.09 -4.76 -15.85
CA ASN A 271 27.85 -4.82 -14.59
C ASN A 271 28.17 -3.46 -13.96
N ARG A 272 27.31 -2.46 -14.16
CA ARG A 272 27.45 -1.06 -13.68
C ARG A 272 28.47 -0.21 -14.42
N GLU A 273 28.92 -0.64 -15.59
CA GLU A 273 29.80 0.15 -16.45
C GLU A 273 29.04 1.25 -17.18
N SER A 274 27.80 0.99 -17.56
CA SER A 274 26.92 1.92 -18.28
C SER A 274 25.77 2.39 -17.40
N LYS A 275 25.40 3.67 -17.52
CA LYS A 275 24.28 4.28 -16.80
C LYS A 275 23.31 4.92 -17.77
N MET A 276 22.02 4.80 -17.46
CA MET A 276 20.96 5.51 -18.16
C MET A 276 19.91 6.05 -17.20
N GLU A 277 19.18 7.06 -17.65
CA GLU A 277 18.11 7.67 -16.88
C GLU A 277 16.76 7.39 -17.53
N ILE A 278 15.76 7.10 -16.71
CA ILE A 278 14.38 6.87 -17.14
C ILE A 278 13.46 7.74 -16.30
N GLU A 279 12.68 8.56 -17.00
CA GLU A 279 11.57 9.31 -16.40
C GLU A 279 10.30 8.46 -16.43
N HIS A 280 9.58 8.42 -15.31
CA HIS A 280 8.35 7.65 -15.18
C HIS A 280 7.44 8.26 -14.12
N GLY A 281 6.15 7.92 -14.16
CA GLY A 281 5.17 8.45 -13.21
C GLY A 281 5.01 7.58 -11.96
N ILE A 282 5.24 6.27 -12.09
CA ILE A 282 5.04 5.29 -11.02
C ILE A 282 6.14 4.23 -10.99
N VAL A 283 6.39 3.71 -9.79
CA VAL A 283 7.30 2.57 -9.54
C VAL A 283 6.50 1.40 -9.00
N VAL A 284 6.71 0.21 -9.56
CA VAL A 284 6.28 -1.07 -9.00
C VAL A 284 7.51 -1.82 -8.49
N VAL A 285 7.56 -2.09 -7.19
CA VAL A 285 8.65 -2.88 -6.59
C VAL A 285 8.23 -4.34 -6.51
N ALA A 286 8.87 -5.20 -7.29
CA ALA A 286 8.55 -6.62 -7.46
C ALA A 286 9.82 -7.49 -7.41
N THR A 287 10.72 -7.19 -6.46
CA THR A 287 12.05 -7.83 -6.33
C THR A 287 12.03 -9.27 -5.82
N GLY A 288 10.85 -9.83 -5.54
CA GLY A 288 10.69 -11.19 -5.05
C GLY A 288 11.18 -11.40 -3.62
N ALA A 289 11.53 -12.64 -3.30
CA ALA A 289 12.06 -13.08 -2.02
C ALA A 289 13.04 -14.23 -2.25
N GLU A 290 13.86 -14.55 -1.26
CA GLU A 290 14.78 -15.69 -1.31
C GLU A 290 14.28 -16.81 -0.38
N GLU A 291 14.59 -18.06 -0.72
CA GLU A 291 14.27 -19.20 0.15
C GLU A 291 15.12 -19.14 1.42
N SER A 292 14.49 -19.29 2.58
CA SER A 292 15.21 -19.40 3.85
C SER A 292 16.14 -20.62 3.82
N LYS A 293 17.41 -20.40 4.20
CA LYS A 293 18.40 -21.46 4.37
C LYS A 293 18.62 -21.70 5.87
N PRO A 294 17.99 -22.75 6.46
CA PRO A 294 18.04 -22.95 7.90
C PRO A 294 19.44 -23.33 8.37
N LYS A 295 19.77 -23.00 9.62
CA LYS A 295 20.98 -23.50 10.30
C LYS A 295 20.68 -24.67 11.24
N GLU A 296 19.40 -24.96 11.41
CA GLU A 296 18.87 -26.00 12.26
C GLU A 296 18.61 -27.29 11.47
N TYR A 297 18.23 -28.34 12.19
CA TYR A 297 17.89 -29.65 11.63
C TYR A 297 18.98 -30.30 10.75
N LEU A 298 20.25 -29.94 10.97
CA LEU A 298 21.41 -30.47 10.24
C LEU A 298 21.45 -30.08 8.75
N TYR A 299 20.76 -29.00 8.35
CA TYR A 299 20.86 -28.47 6.99
C TYR A 299 22.30 -28.05 6.67
N GLY A 300 22.85 -28.58 5.57
CA GLY A 300 24.25 -28.39 5.19
C GLY A 300 25.25 -29.33 5.89
N GLU A 301 24.82 -30.07 6.92
CA GLU A 301 25.63 -31.09 7.61
C GLU A 301 25.26 -32.52 7.19
N ASP A 302 23.97 -32.77 6.90
CA ASP A 302 23.45 -34.05 6.42
C ASP A 302 22.85 -33.87 5.02
N GLU A 303 23.41 -34.56 4.01
CA GLU A 303 22.98 -34.45 2.59
C GLU A 303 21.52 -34.86 2.33
N ARG A 304 20.90 -35.54 3.29
CA ARG A 304 19.48 -35.95 3.24
C ARG A 304 18.55 -34.82 3.67
N VAL A 305 19.05 -33.82 4.38
CA VAL A 305 18.29 -32.65 4.81
C VAL A 305 18.41 -31.58 3.74
N ILE A 306 17.30 -31.33 3.06
CA ILE A 306 17.22 -30.41 1.93
C ILE A 306 16.04 -29.47 2.09
N THR A 307 16.12 -28.32 1.44
CA THR A 307 14.99 -27.38 1.39
C THR A 307 13.89 -27.85 0.43
N GLN A 308 12.73 -27.21 0.49
CA GLN A 308 11.62 -27.56 -0.38
C GLN A 308 11.93 -27.25 -1.86
N LEU A 309 12.61 -26.13 -2.17
CA LEU A 309 13.03 -25.86 -3.56
C LEU A 309 14.12 -26.82 -4.04
N GLU A 310 14.99 -27.29 -3.16
CA GLU A 310 15.97 -28.32 -3.52
C GLU A 310 15.29 -29.66 -3.82
N LEU A 311 14.29 -30.04 -3.02
CA LEU A 311 13.48 -31.23 -3.27
C LEU A 311 12.76 -31.13 -4.63
N GLU A 312 12.12 -29.99 -4.94
CA GLU A 312 11.45 -29.73 -6.22
C GLU A 312 12.41 -29.93 -7.40
N LYS A 313 13.60 -29.32 -7.35
CA LYS A 313 14.63 -29.47 -8.39
C LYS A 313 15.04 -30.93 -8.59
N ARG A 314 15.30 -31.65 -7.49
CA ARG A 314 15.70 -33.05 -7.56
C ARG A 314 14.57 -33.94 -8.11
N LEU A 315 13.30 -33.63 -7.84
CA LEU A 315 12.15 -34.38 -8.38
C LEU A 315 12.06 -34.24 -9.91
N VAL A 316 12.26 -33.04 -10.44
CA VAL A 316 12.13 -32.77 -11.88
C VAL A 316 13.31 -33.30 -12.69
N GLU A 317 14.53 -33.23 -12.16
CA GLU A 317 15.69 -33.85 -12.80
C GLU A 317 15.47 -35.34 -13.06
N VAL A 318 14.82 -36.02 -12.12
CA VAL A 318 14.47 -37.44 -12.24
C VAL A 318 13.45 -37.66 -13.35
N GLU A 319 12.42 -36.83 -13.42
CA GLU A 319 11.38 -36.94 -14.44
C GLU A 319 11.95 -36.76 -15.85
N LYS A 320 12.76 -35.72 -16.08
CA LYS A 320 13.43 -35.47 -17.38
C LYS A 320 14.33 -36.63 -17.81
N ILE A 321 15.02 -37.28 -16.86
CA ILE A 321 15.83 -38.47 -17.12
C ILE A 321 14.96 -39.67 -17.56
N LEU A 322 13.77 -39.83 -16.96
CA LEU A 322 12.86 -40.92 -17.29
C LEU A 322 12.22 -40.75 -18.67
N GLU A 323 11.86 -39.52 -19.04
CA GLU A 323 11.30 -39.19 -20.37
C GLU A 323 12.29 -39.44 -21.50
N THR A 324 13.56 -39.08 -21.29
CA THR A 324 14.58 -39.11 -22.37
C THR A 324 15.21 -40.49 -22.62
N LYS A 325 15.18 -41.42 -21.66
CA LYS A 325 15.97 -42.67 -21.75
C LYS A 325 15.20 -43.98 -21.68
N GLY A 326 13.86 -43.98 -21.62
CA GLY A 326 13.05 -45.18 -21.86
C GLY A 326 13.19 -46.37 -20.89
N LYS A 327 14.15 -46.39 -19.93
CA LYS A 327 14.18 -47.12 -18.63
C LYS A 327 15.58 -47.10 -17.97
N LYS A 328 15.60 -46.63 -16.71
CA LYS A 328 16.57 -46.78 -15.58
C LYS A 328 17.90 -45.98 -15.59
N PRO A 329 18.36 -45.48 -14.41
CA PRO A 329 18.15 -45.97 -13.04
C PRO A 329 16.97 -45.35 -12.29
N ILE A 330 16.50 -46.06 -11.26
CA ILE A 330 15.62 -45.51 -10.21
C ILE A 330 16.44 -44.43 -9.50
N SER A 331 16.00 -43.17 -9.53
CA SER A 331 16.70 -42.10 -8.82
C SER A 331 16.74 -42.38 -7.32
N GLU A 332 17.68 -41.80 -6.58
CA GLU A 332 17.72 -41.96 -5.12
C GLU A 332 16.40 -41.55 -4.46
N ILE A 333 15.74 -40.52 -5.00
CA ILE A 333 14.41 -40.09 -4.55
C ILE A 333 13.36 -41.18 -4.74
N GLN A 334 13.35 -41.87 -5.88
CA GLN A 334 12.41 -42.98 -6.11
C GLN A 334 12.66 -44.20 -5.20
N LYS A 335 13.84 -44.28 -4.54
CA LYS A 335 14.15 -45.32 -3.55
C LYS A 335 13.76 -44.91 -2.13
N LEU A 336 13.38 -43.66 -1.90
CA LEU A 336 12.97 -43.19 -0.57
C LEU A 336 11.72 -43.94 -0.14
N LYS A 337 11.82 -44.64 0.99
CA LYS A 337 10.68 -45.32 1.62
C LYS A 337 9.94 -44.44 2.61
N SER A 338 10.58 -43.37 3.07
CA SER A 338 10.08 -42.45 4.08
C SER A 338 10.60 -41.05 3.78
N VAL A 339 9.69 -40.08 3.77
CA VAL A 339 9.98 -38.65 3.67
C VAL A 339 9.31 -37.96 4.86
N VAL A 340 10.03 -37.06 5.51
CA VAL A 340 9.52 -36.24 6.61
C VAL A 340 9.57 -34.79 6.18
N MET A 341 8.42 -34.11 6.22
CA MET A 341 8.32 -32.68 5.91
C MET A 341 8.20 -31.92 7.23
N ILE A 342 9.19 -31.09 7.56
CA ILE A 342 9.15 -30.21 8.72
C ILE A 342 8.59 -28.86 8.27
N GLN A 343 7.48 -28.43 8.87
CA GLN A 343 6.81 -27.17 8.50
C GLN A 343 7.34 -26.01 9.35
N CYS A 344 7.14 -24.78 8.88
CA CYS A 344 7.47 -23.54 9.61
C CYS A 344 8.96 -23.37 9.94
N VAL A 345 9.87 -23.99 9.17
CA VAL A 345 11.32 -23.82 9.36
C VAL A 345 11.71 -22.40 8.94
N GLY A 346 12.29 -21.62 9.86
CA GLY A 346 12.61 -20.20 9.65
C GLY A 346 11.36 -19.30 9.52
N SER A 347 10.24 -19.67 10.14
CA SER A 347 8.99 -18.91 10.12
C SER A 347 8.13 -19.22 11.34
N ARG A 348 7.59 -18.18 12.00
CA ARG A 348 6.81 -18.33 13.25
C ARG A 348 7.64 -18.86 14.43
N ASP A 349 8.93 -18.57 14.37
CA ASP A 349 9.91 -18.64 15.43
C ASP A 349 10.02 -17.29 16.15
N ASP A 350 10.65 -17.29 17.33
CA ASP A 350 10.97 -16.08 18.09
C ASP A 350 12.23 -15.37 17.53
N GLU A 351 12.93 -16.00 16.58
CA GLU A 351 14.12 -15.46 15.90
C GLU A 351 13.79 -14.54 14.72
#